data_AF-A0A2E0UV17-F1
#
_entry.id   AF-A0A2E0UV17-F1
#
_cell.length_a   1.000
_cell.length_b   1.000
_cell.length_c   1.000
_cell.angle_alpha   90.00
_cell.angle_beta   90.00
_cell.angle_gamma   90.00
#
_symmetry.space_group_name_H-M   'P 1'
#
loop_
_entity.id
_entity.type
_entity.pdbx_description
1 polymer ?
#
loop_
_entity_poly.entity_id
_entity_poly.type
_entity_poly.pdbx_seq_one_letter_code
_entity_poly.pdbx_strand_id
1 'polypeptide(L)'
;MDFQLYEYMCKFFNQTPALDEDGFAHFLLEEMDDGLDVDITPLERWAEIDLGNKLILDCDTVNTFALSWSQNGKERLQIQPLRIREVKFLHETLQFPNGVEQDQAVLVFFSDTLPGRVIRVQLLPYLRVQFTLDFDSFDRFDD
;
A
#
# COMPACT_ATOMS: atom_id res chain seq x y z
N MET A 1 -18.94 2.97 -12.63
CA MET A 1 -17.87 3.97 -12.44
C MET A 1 -16.60 3.15 -12.39
N ASP A 2 -15.69 3.35 -13.34
CA ASP A 2 -14.46 2.57 -13.38
C ASP A 2 -13.59 2.94 -12.19
N PHE A 3 -12.92 1.96 -11.58
CA PHE A 3 -12.02 2.18 -10.45
C PHE A 3 -10.89 3.15 -10.85
N GLN A 4 -10.56 4.11 -9.97
CA GLN A 4 -9.51 5.11 -10.17
C GLN A 4 -8.55 5.06 -8.97
N LEU A 5 -7.36 4.52 -9.18
CA LEU A 5 -6.38 4.25 -8.12
C LEU A 5 -5.90 5.53 -7.45
N TYR A 6 -5.45 6.52 -8.22
CA TYR A 6 -5.00 7.80 -7.67
C TYR A 6 -6.06 8.46 -6.79
N GLU A 7 -7.31 8.55 -7.26
CA GLU A 7 -8.41 9.13 -6.49
C GLU A 7 -8.71 8.33 -5.22
N TYR A 8 -8.66 6.99 -5.30
CA TYR A 8 -8.86 6.12 -4.15
C TYR A 8 -7.79 6.37 -3.09
N MET A 9 -6.51 6.39 -3.48
CA MET A 9 -5.39 6.58 -2.56
C MET A 9 -5.43 7.97 -1.91
N CYS A 10 -5.75 9.02 -2.69
CA CYS A 10 -5.92 10.37 -2.17
C CYS A 10 -7.02 10.44 -1.11
N LYS A 11 -8.19 9.84 -1.39
CA LYS A 11 -9.32 9.79 -0.44
C LYS A 11 -8.97 8.97 0.80
N PHE A 12 -8.30 7.83 0.62
CA PHE A 12 -7.93 6.92 1.70
C PHE A 12 -6.96 7.58 2.69
N PHE A 13 -5.89 8.20 2.19
CA PHE A 13 -4.93 8.89 3.05
C PHE A 13 -5.35 10.32 3.43
N ASN A 14 -6.46 10.81 2.87
CA ASN A 14 -6.90 12.20 3.02
C ASN A 14 -5.80 13.22 2.64
N GLN A 15 -5.09 12.92 1.55
CA GLN A 15 -3.97 13.71 1.04
C GLN A 15 -4.02 13.77 -0.49
N THR A 16 -3.38 14.77 -1.10
CA THR A 16 -3.40 14.95 -2.55
C THR A 16 -1.98 15.31 -3.03
N PRO A 17 -1.11 14.30 -3.23
CA PRO A 17 0.22 14.53 -3.81
C PRO A 17 0.11 15.16 -5.20
N ALA A 18 1.08 16.02 -5.52
CA ALA A 18 1.33 16.43 -6.88
C ALA A 18 1.86 15.24 -7.69
N LEU A 19 1.57 15.22 -8.99
CA LEU A 19 2.19 14.27 -9.91
C LEU A 19 3.59 14.77 -10.29
N ASP A 20 4.54 13.86 -10.38
CA ASP A 20 5.90 14.13 -10.88
C ASP A 20 5.91 14.31 -12.41
N GLU A 21 7.12 14.43 -12.99
CA GLU A 21 7.31 14.58 -14.43
C GLU A 21 6.83 13.37 -15.25
N ASP A 22 6.86 12.18 -14.65
CA ASP A 22 6.41 10.91 -15.26
C ASP A 22 4.91 10.65 -15.03
N GLY A 23 4.23 11.52 -14.26
CA GLY A 23 2.80 11.45 -13.99
C GLY A 23 2.42 10.56 -12.79
N PHE A 24 3.38 10.24 -11.91
CA PHE A 24 3.17 9.46 -10.70
C PHE A 24 2.97 10.35 -9.47
N ALA A 25 2.05 9.93 -8.62
CA ALA A 25 1.92 10.39 -7.25
C ALA A 25 2.66 9.45 -6.32
N HIS A 26 3.30 10.02 -5.30
CA HIS A 26 4.07 9.28 -4.31
C HIS A 26 3.47 9.46 -2.92
N PHE A 27 3.37 8.36 -2.18
CA PHE A 27 3.01 8.35 -0.76
C PHE A 27 4.13 7.62 -0.02
N LEU A 28 4.85 8.34 0.84
CA LEU A 28 5.86 7.80 1.73
C LEU A 28 5.23 7.47 3.08
N LEU A 29 5.19 6.18 3.41
CA LEU A 29 4.61 5.66 4.62
C LEU A 29 5.71 5.34 5.64
N GLU A 30 5.50 5.79 6.87
CA GLU A 30 6.29 5.44 8.04
C GLU A 30 5.37 5.00 9.16
N GLU A 31 5.72 3.89 9.81
CA GLU A 31 5.06 3.51 11.06
C GLU A 31 5.70 4.27 12.23
N MET A 32 4.84 4.89 13.04
CA MET A 32 5.18 5.63 14.23
C MET A 32 4.60 4.91 15.46
N ASP A 33 5.07 5.26 16.66
CA ASP A 33 4.62 4.63 17.91
C ASP A 33 3.09 4.71 18.11
N ASP A 34 2.43 5.72 17.54
CA ASP A 34 1.00 6.00 17.68
C ASP A 34 0.20 5.90 16.37
N GLY A 35 0.80 5.38 15.29
CA GLY A 35 0.05 5.17 14.05
C GLY A 35 0.91 5.11 12.79
N LEU A 36 0.32 5.58 11.68
CA LEU A 36 0.95 5.64 10.36
C LEU A 36 1.09 7.10 9.95
N ASP A 37 2.33 7.53 9.72
CA ASP A 37 2.61 8.80 9.07
C ASP A 37 2.66 8.61 7.54
N VAL A 38 2.17 9.61 6.82
CA VAL A 38 2.09 9.62 5.36
C VAL A 38 2.58 10.96 4.86
N ASP A 39 3.72 10.96 4.17
CA ASP A 39 4.33 12.13 3.56
C ASP A 39 4.11 12.10 2.03
N ILE A 40 3.71 13.25 1.48
CA ILE A 40 3.45 13.47 0.05
C ILE A 40 4.37 14.54 -0.55
N THR A 41 5.41 14.95 0.18
CA THR A 41 6.38 15.90 -0.34
C THR A 41 7.04 15.31 -1.60
N PRO A 42 7.28 16.13 -2.64
CA PRO A 42 7.87 15.63 -3.88
C PRO A 42 9.19 14.89 -3.68
N LEU A 43 9.41 13.83 -4.45
CA LEU A 43 10.49 12.87 -4.28
C LEU A 43 11.89 13.53 -4.27
N GLU A 44 12.07 14.64 -4.98
CA GLU A 44 13.34 15.39 -4.98
C GLU A 44 13.73 15.89 -3.59
N ARG A 45 12.75 16.06 -2.69
CA ARG A 45 12.96 16.46 -1.30
C ARG A 45 13.26 15.29 -0.37
N TRP A 46 13.02 14.05 -0.79
CA TRP A 46 13.32 12.85 0.00
C TRP A 46 14.77 12.41 -0.08
N ALA A 47 15.57 12.98 -1.00
CA ALA A 47 17.00 12.67 -1.11
C ALA A 47 17.79 12.91 0.18
N GLU A 48 17.26 13.75 1.08
CA GLU A 48 17.87 14.09 2.38
C GLU A 48 17.28 13.28 3.56
N ILE A 49 16.29 12.42 3.32
CA ILE A 49 15.56 11.65 4.34
C ILE A 49 16.10 10.22 4.44
N ASP A 50 16.14 9.66 5.65
CA ASP A 50 16.42 8.24 5.86
C ASP A 50 15.21 7.38 5.43
N LEU A 51 15.36 6.71 4.29
CA LEU A 51 14.38 5.77 3.74
C LEU A 51 14.48 4.36 4.33
N GLY A 52 15.36 4.13 5.32
CA GLY A 52 15.71 2.82 5.83
C GLY A 52 14.56 2.01 6.45
N ASN A 53 13.46 2.66 6.85
CA ASN A 53 12.26 2.05 7.42
C ASN A 53 10.97 2.57 6.79
N LYS A 54 11.01 2.82 5.47
CA LYS A 54 9.92 3.47 4.75
C LYS A 54 9.32 2.56 3.66
N LEU A 55 8.05 2.78 3.38
CA LEU A 55 7.36 2.24 2.20
C LEU A 55 6.95 3.38 1.29
N ILE A 56 7.34 3.31 0.03
CA ILE A 56 6.88 4.23 -1.00
C ILE A 56 5.82 3.51 -1.83
N LEU A 57 4.64 4.12 -1.92
CA LEU A 57 3.56 3.69 -2.80
C LEU A 57 3.43 4.69 -3.95
N ASP A 58 3.59 4.21 -5.18
CA ASP A 58 3.51 5.03 -6.38
C ASP A 58 2.25 4.67 -7.16
N CYS A 59 1.48 5.67 -7.60
CA CYS A 59 0.36 5.44 -8.49
C CYS A 59 0.09 6.59 -9.45
N ASP A 60 -0.58 6.29 -10.56
CA ASP A 60 -0.98 7.28 -11.56
C ASP A 60 -2.51 7.33 -11.77
N THR A 61 -2.92 8.21 -12.68
CA THR A 61 -4.33 8.41 -13.07
C THR A 61 -4.87 7.35 -14.04
N VAL A 62 -4.04 6.41 -14.50
CA VAL A 62 -4.43 5.30 -15.38
C VAL A 62 -4.33 3.92 -14.70
N ASN A 63 -4.29 3.92 -13.37
CA ASN A 63 -4.23 2.78 -12.46
C ASN A 63 -2.94 1.95 -12.54
N THR A 64 -1.83 2.55 -12.93
CA THR A 64 -0.50 1.97 -12.72
C THR A 64 -0.12 2.10 -11.25
N PHE A 65 0.48 1.06 -10.70
CA PHE A 65 0.98 0.99 -9.34
C PHE A 65 2.39 0.42 -9.29
N ALA A 66 3.26 1.03 -8.50
CA ALA A 66 4.55 0.48 -8.12
C ALA A 66 4.75 0.69 -6.62
N LEU A 67 5.71 -0.03 -6.03
CA LEU A 67 6.12 0.24 -4.66
C LEU A 67 7.58 -0.12 -4.42
N SER A 68 8.17 0.56 -3.44
CA SER A 68 9.50 0.26 -2.92
C SER A 68 9.46 0.23 -1.40
N TRP A 69 9.92 -0.85 -0.79
CA TRP A 69 9.90 -1.04 0.67
C TRP A 69 11.30 -1.32 1.20
N SER A 70 11.72 -0.51 2.17
CA SER A 70 12.98 -0.67 2.89
C SER A 70 12.72 -0.85 4.39
N GLN A 71 13.50 -1.74 5.00
CA GLN A 71 13.42 -1.99 6.44
C GLN A 71 14.80 -2.33 7.02
N ASN A 72 15.19 -1.57 8.05
CA ASN A 72 16.50 -1.53 8.67
C ASN A 72 17.63 -1.20 7.68
N GLY A 73 17.42 -0.18 6.85
CA GLY A 73 18.39 0.32 5.87
C GLY A 73 18.63 -0.62 4.69
N LYS A 74 17.75 -1.60 4.47
CA LYS A 74 17.85 -2.59 3.40
C LYS A 74 16.56 -2.65 2.61
N GLU A 75 16.68 -2.64 1.30
CA GLU A 75 15.56 -2.95 0.41
C GLU A 75 15.03 -4.35 0.72
N ARG A 76 13.73 -4.44 0.96
CA ARG A 76 13.02 -5.69 1.24
C ARG A 76 12.23 -6.16 0.04
N LEU A 77 11.60 -5.22 -0.66
CA LEU A 77 10.77 -5.51 -1.79
C LEU A 77 10.70 -4.29 -2.72
N GLN A 78 10.77 -4.55 -4.02
CA GLN A 78 10.40 -3.61 -5.04
C GLN A 78 9.41 -4.28 -5.98
N ILE A 79 8.32 -3.59 -6.30
CA ILE A 79 7.34 -4.03 -7.29
C ILE A 79 7.41 -3.07 -8.46
N GLN A 80 7.70 -3.63 -9.63
CA GLN A 80 7.71 -2.88 -10.88
C GLN A 80 6.29 -2.44 -11.27
N PRO A 81 6.14 -1.35 -12.04
CA PRO A 81 4.85 -0.84 -12.46
C PRO A 81 3.91 -1.91 -13.02
N LEU A 82 2.71 -1.99 -12.49
CA LEU A 82 1.67 -2.92 -12.92
C LEU A 82 0.28 -2.33 -12.78
N ARG A 83 -0.68 -2.84 -13.56
CA ARG A 83 -2.04 -2.30 -13.60
C ARG A 83 -2.90 -2.85 -12.49
N ILE A 84 -3.54 -1.97 -11.73
CA ILE A 84 -4.47 -2.29 -10.64
C ILE A 84 -5.90 -2.12 -11.14
N ARG A 85 -6.74 -3.12 -10.87
CA ARG A 85 -8.17 -3.07 -11.17
C ARG A 85 -9.01 -2.68 -9.97
N GLU A 86 -8.53 -2.94 -8.76
CA GLU A 86 -9.27 -2.72 -7.52
C GLU A 86 -8.31 -2.67 -6.33
N VAL A 87 -8.67 -1.87 -5.32
CA VAL A 87 -8.05 -1.89 -3.99
C VAL A 87 -9.14 -2.07 -2.95
N LYS A 88 -8.93 -3.01 -2.03
CA LYS A 88 -9.80 -3.23 -0.87
C LYS A 88 -9.08 -2.82 0.41
N PHE A 89 -9.82 -2.18 1.31
CA PHE A 89 -9.35 -1.88 2.65
C PHE A 89 -9.98 -2.87 3.63
N LEU A 90 -9.16 -3.49 4.48
CA LEU A 90 -9.57 -4.39 5.54
C LEU A 90 -9.11 -3.79 6.86
N HIS A 91 -10.06 -3.66 7.80
CA HIS A 91 -9.79 -3.16 9.15
C HIS A 91 -10.47 -4.03 10.19
N GLU A 92 -9.73 -4.45 11.20
CA GLU A 92 -10.24 -5.19 12.34
C GLU A 92 -9.54 -4.75 13.63
N THR A 93 -10.28 -4.71 14.74
CA THR A 93 -9.72 -4.48 16.07
C THR A 93 -9.75 -5.80 16.81
N LEU A 94 -8.57 -6.31 17.18
CA LEU A 94 -8.42 -7.54 17.94
C LEU A 94 -8.33 -7.23 19.43
N GLN A 95 -9.13 -7.93 20.23
CA GLN A 95 -9.05 -7.89 21.68
C GLN A 95 -8.27 -9.10 22.20
N PHE A 96 -7.13 -8.86 22.83
CA PHE A 96 -6.32 -9.90 23.44
C PHE A 96 -6.82 -10.26 24.84
N PRO A 97 -6.57 -11.50 25.34
CA PRO A 97 -7.01 -11.94 26.67
C PRO A 97 -6.49 -11.10 27.84
N ASN A 98 -5.42 -10.33 27.64
CA ASN A 98 -4.85 -9.39 28.60
C ASN A 98 -5.55 -8.02 28.60
N GLY A 99 -6.60 -7.83 27.80
CA GLY A 99 -7.34 -6.57 27.68
C GLY A 99 -6.69 -5.54 26.75
N VAL A 100 -5.60 -5.89 26.06
CA VAL A 100 -5.00 -5.02 25.03
C VAL A 100 -5.82 -5.12 23.75
N GLU A 101 -6.15 -3.97 23.18
CA GLU A 101 -6.73 -3.87 21.84
C GLU A 101 -5.64 -3.57 20.82
N GLN A 102 -5.74 -4.15 19.63
CA GLN A 102 -4.81 -3.89 18.53
C GLN A 102 -5.58 -3.81 17.22
N ASP A 103 -5.44 -2.68 16.54
CA ASP A 103 -5.96 -2.50 15.20
C ASP A 103 -5.06 -3.18 14.17
N GLN A 104 -5.68 -3.87 13.22
CA GLN A 104 -5.05 -4.33 12.00
C GLN A 104 -5.68 -3.61 10.81
N ALA A 105 -4.84 -3.01 9.98
CA ALA A 105 -5.25 -2.23 8.81
C ALA A 105 -4.45 -2.71 7.60
N VAL A 106 -5.14 -3.11 6.53
CA VAL A 106 -4.50 -3.69 5.33
C VAL A 106 -5.14 -3.13 4.07
N LEU A 107 -4.31 -2.69 3.11
CA LEU A 107 -4.71 -2.47 1.73
C LEU A 107 -4.37 -3.70 0.88
N VAL A 108 -5.33 -4.17 0.10
CA VAL A 108 -5.20 -5.32 -0.79
C VAL A 108 -5.37 -4.86 -2.22
N PHE A 109 -4.32 -4.96 -3.02
CA PHE A 109 -4.29 -4.52 -4.41
C PHE A 109 -4.48 -5.71 -5.34
N PHE A 110 -5.51 -5.62 -6.18
CA PHE A 110 -5.85 -6.61 -7.19
C PHE A 110 -5.37 -6.14 -8.55
N SER A 111 -4.61 -7.00 -9.23
CA SER A 111 -4.02 -6.68 -10.53
C SER A 111 -4.49 -7.63 -11.62
N ASP A 112 -4.66 -7.11 -12.83
CA ASP A 112 -4.92 -7.91 -14.03
C ASP A 112 -3.68 -8.67 -14.50
N THR A 113 -2.49 -8.21 -14.14
CA THR A 113 -1.21 -8.80 -14.55
C THR A 113 -0.69 -9.84 -13.56
N LEU A 114 -1.35 -9.99 -12.40
CA LEU A 114 -1.02 -10.98 -11.36
C LEU A 114 -2.25 -11.87 -11.05
N PRO A 115 -2.72 -12.70 -12.00
CA PRO A 115 -3.89 -13.54 -11.77
C PRO A 115 -3.67 -14.51 -10.59
N GLY A 116 -4.69 -14.62 -9.73
CA GLY A 116 -4.67 -15.49 -8.53
C GLY A 116 -3.76 -15.02 -7.40
N ARG A 117 -3.14 -13.83 -7.53
CA ARG A 117 -2.30 -13.23 -6.49
C ARG A 117 -2.74 -11.79 -6.23
N VAL A 118 -2.54 -11.35 -4.99
CA VAL A 118 -2.76 -9.97 -4.57
C VAL A 118 -1.52 -9.44 -3.86
N ILE A 119 -1.37 -8.13 -3.88
CA ILE A 119 -0.38 -7.44 -3.07
C ILE A 119 -1.10 -6.99 -1.80
N ARG A 120 -0.65 -7.46 -0.64
CA ARG A 120 -1.13 -7.01 0.67
C ARG A 120 -0.12 -6.05 1.26
N VAL A 121 -0.55 -4.82 1.50
CA VAL A 121 0.18 -3.80 2.24
C VAL A 121 -0.48 -3.67 3.61
N GLN A 122 0.14 -4.25 4.61
CA GLN A 122 -0.25 -4.10 6.01
C GLN A 122 0.28 -2.76 6.50
N LEU A 123 -0.64 -1.90 6.94
CA LEU A 123 -0.39 -0.57 7.46
C LEU A 123 -0.20 -0.61 8.98
N LEU A 124 -1.02 -1.42 9.67
CA LEU A 124 -0.98 -1.62 11.12
C LEU A 124 -1.30 -3.08 11.47
N PRO A 125 -0.78 -3.60 12.60
CA PRO A 125 0.48 -3.17 13.20
C PRO A 125 1.64 -3.61 12.29
N TYR A 126 2.78 -2.95 12.32
CA TYR A 126 3.97 -3.30 11.57
C TYR A 126 3.82 -3.16 10.06
N LEU A 127 4.38 -2.09 9.51
CA LEU A 127 4.40 -1.85 8.07
C LEU A 127 5.05 -3.05 7.36
N ARG A 128 4.29 -3.71 6.48
CA ARG A 128 4.73 -4.92 5.81
C ARG A 128 4.06 -5.09 4.46
N VAL A 129 4.82 -5.57 3.48
CA VAL A 129 4.31 -5.91 2.15
C VAL A 129 4.49 -7.40 1.87
N GLN A 130 3.45 -8.04 1.32
CA GLN A 130 3.45 -9.46 0.96
C GLN A 130 2.67 -9.71 -0.33
N PHE A 131 3.08 -10.73 -1.09
CA PHE A 131 2.22 -11.34 -2.10
C PHE A 131 1.46 -12.50 -1.46
N THR A 132 0.15 -12.54 -1.63
CA THR A 132 -0.69 -13.66 -1.17
C THR A 132 -1.57 -14.18 -2.29
N LEU A 133 -2.07 -15.40 -2.13
CA LEU A 133 -3.09 -15.92 -3.03
C LEU A 133 -4.41 -15.18 -2.81
N ASP A 134 -5.15 -14.99 -3.89
CA ASP A 134 -6.52 -14.49 -3.84
C ASP A 134 -7.45 -15.66 -3.46
N PHE A 135 -7.69 -15.89 -2.18
CA PHE A 135 -8.48 -17.04 -1.73
C PHE A 135 -9.97 -16.92 -2.10
N ASP A 136 -10.50 -15.71 -2.30
CA ASP A 136 -11.86 -15.50 -2.83
C ASP A 136 -12.02 -16.02 -4.28
N SER A 137 -10.90 -16.26 -4.98
CA SER A 137 -10.89 -16.81 -6.34
C SER A 137 -10.91 -18.35 -6.40
N PHE A 138 -10.58 -19.03 -5.29
CA PHE A 138 -10.54 -20.50 -5.24
C PHE A 138 -11.91 -21.13 -4.95
N ASP A 139 -12.79 -20.43 -4.25
CA ASP A 139 -14.17 -20.89 -3.97
C ASP A 139 -15.09 -20.88 -5.21
N ARG A 140 -14.59 -20.48 -6.39
CA ARG A 140 -15.36 -20.44 -7.65
C ARG A 140 -15.06 -21.58 -8.62
N PHE A 141 -14.25 -22.56 -8.22
CA PHE A 141 -13.92 -23.74 -9.04
C PHE A 141 -14.61 -25.04 -8.59
N ASP A 142 -15.45 -24.96 -7.54
CA ASP A 142 -16.30 -26.06 -7.08
C ASP A 142 -17.79 -25.74 -7.33
N ASP A 143 -18.18 -25.60 -8.60
CA ASP A 143 -19.58 -25.71 -9.08
C ASP A 143 -19.63 -26.28 -10.51
#